data_AF-A0A7K1JIB2-F1
#
_entry.id   AF-A0A7K1JIB2-F1
#
_cell.length_a   1.000
_cell.length_b   1.000
_cell.length_c   1.000
_cell.angle_alpha   90.00
_cell.angle_beta   90.00
_cell.angle_gamma   90.00
#
_symmetry.space_group_name_H-M   'P 1'
#
loop_
_entity.id
_entity.type
_entity.pdbx_description
1 polymer ?
#
loop_
_entity_poly.entity_id
_entity_poly.type
_entity_poly.pdbx_seq_one_letter_code
_entity_poly.pdbx_strand_id
1 'polypeptide(L)'
;MRKQLVIGIGAAAVLAVGFVGTPPAHADDQSFLNELRADGFPGLSFAGQQMPDGAVVAQGYMACNRMHLGQSADDLIAQVNPNDTNIGRMLVRAAQHNLCPDTL
;
A
#
# COMPACT_ATOMS: atom_id res chain seq x y z
N MET A 1 51.35 -9.53 10.86
CA MET A 1 51.67 -10.89 10.37
C MET A 1 50.38 -11.53 9.88
N ARG A 2 50.39 -12.04 8.63
CA ARG A 2 49.66 -13.20 8.06
C ARG A 2 48.56 -13.83 8.95
N LYS A 3 47.32 -14.05 8.50
CA LYS A 3 46.96 -14.96 7.40
C LYS A 3 45.46 -14.84 7.09
N GLN A 4 45.12 -14.70 5.81
CA GLN A 4 43.85 -15.20 5.30
C GLN A 4 43.91 -16.73 5.28
N LEU A 5 42.85 -17.38 5.75
CA LEU A 5 42.58 -18.80 5.50
C LEU A 5 41.25 -18.88 4.77
N VAL A 6 41.37 -19.08 3.46
CA VAL A 6 40.31 -19.60 2.60
C VAL A 6 40.19 -21.10 2.88
N ILE A 7 38.97 -21.63 2.75
CA ILE A 7 38.58 -22.96 2.25
C ILE A 7 37.48 -23.55 3.14
N GLY A 8 36.33 -23.83 2.51
CA GLY A 8 35.27 -24.63 3.08
C GLY A 8 34.06 -24.73 2.16
N ILE A 9 34.21 -25.34 0.99
CA ILE A 9 33.07 -25.91 0.25
C ILE A 9 32.73 -27.22 0.96
N GLY A 10 31.56 -27.28 1.60
CA GLY A 10 31.06 -28.46 2.30
C GLY A 10 29.60 -28.25 2.72
N ALA A 11 28.74 -29.14 2.25
CA ALA A 11 27.29 -29.00 2.16
C ALA A 11 26.52 -28.96 3.49
N ALA A 12 25.27 -28.48 3.34
CA ALA A 12 24.10 -28.71 4.19
C ALA A 12 23.98 -27.92 5.50
N ALA A 13 23.16 -26.86 5.47
CA ALA A 13 22.14 -26.63 6.50
C ALA A 13 21.11 -25.62 5.99
N VAL A 14 19.86 -26.06 5.96
CA VAL A 14 18.66 -25.24 5.86
C VAL A 14 18.74 -24.11 6.87
N LEU A 15 18.80 -22.86 6.41
CA LEU A 15 18.56 -21.69 7.25
C LEU A 15 17.47 -20.86 6.58
N ALA A 16 16.27 -21.10 7.08
CA ALA A 16 15.23 -20.12 7.32
C ALA A 16 15.03 -19.06 6.24
N VAL A 17 13.96 -19.23 5.47
CA VAL A 17 12.89 -18.23 5.32
C VAL A 17 13.35 -16.83 5.72
N GLY A 18 14.13 -16.19 4.85
CA GLY A 18 14.09 -14.75 4.75
C GLY A 18 12.81 -14.42 4.01
N PHE A 19 11.66 -14.43 4.69
CA PHE A 19 10.66 -13.43 4.34
C PHE A 19 11.42 -12.13 4.45
N VAL A 20 11.87 -11.62 3.30
CA VAL A 20 12.32 -10.25 3.15
C VAL A 20 11.20 -9.47 3.80
N GLY A 21 11.49 -8.91 4.99
CA GLY A 21 10.47 -8.27 5.80
C GLY A 21 9.69 -7.37 4.88
N THR A 22 8.38 -7.61 4.77
CA THR A 22 7.48 -6.66 4.13
C THR A 22 7.84 -5.33 4.78
N PRO A 23 8.41 -4.37 4.03
CA PRO A 23 8.80 -3.10 4.62
C PRO A 23 7.56 -2.57 5.35
N PRO A 24 7.69 -2.17 6.62
CA PRO A 24 6.55 -1.71 7.39
C PRO A 24 5.94 -0.51 6.66
N ALA A 25 4.72 -0.68 6.14
CA ALA A 25 3.69 0.36 5.97
C ALA A 25 4.18 1.75 5.51
N HIS A 26 5.12 1.78 4.58
CA HIS A 26 5.52 2.93 3.78
C HIS A 26 5.57 2.48 2.33
N ALA A 27 4.49 1.86 1.85
CA ALA A 27 4.33 1.71 0.42
C ALA A 27 3.93 3.10 -0.09
N ASP A 28 4.95 3.92 -0.27
CA ASP A 28 4.97 5.26 -0.85
C ASP A 28 3.76 6.17 -0.54
N ASP A 29 3.47 6.42 0.74
CA ASP A 29 2.41 7.34 1.19
C ASP A 29 2.47 8.70 0.46
N GLN A 30 3.70 9.18 0.24
CA GLN A 30 3.94 10.42 -0.49
C GLN A 30 3.56 10.29 -1.96
N SER A 31 3.96 9.22 -2.65
CA SER A 31 3.54 9.01 -4.05
C SER A 31 2.04 8.77 -4.17
N PHE A 32 1.41 8.08 -3.22
CA PHE A 32 -0.04 7.95 -3.12
C PHE A 32 -0.73 9.32 -3.02
N LEU A 33 -0.31 10.17 -2.08
CA LEU A 33 -0.86 11.52 -1.94
C LEU A 33 -0.53 12.42 -3.15
N ASN A 34 0.62 12.21 -3.80
CA ASN A 34 0.99 12.92 -5.01
C ASN A 34 0.10 12.54 -6.20
N GLU A 35 -0.16 11.24 -6.40
CA GLU A 35 -1.04 10.73 -7.44
C GLU A 35 -2.47 11.26 -7.24
N LEU A 36 -2.99 11.20 -6.02
CA LEU A 36 -4.30 11.78 -5.69
C LEU A 36 -4.38 13.27 -6.03
N ARG A 37 -3.35 14.06 -5.66
CA ARG A 37 -3.33 15.48 -6.01
C ARG A 37 -3.21 15.72 -7.52
N ALA A 38 -2.44 14.89 -8.23
CA ALA A 38 -2.32 14.97 -9.68
C ALA A 38 -3.65 14.66 -10.40
N ASP A 39 -4.43 13.73 -9.85
CA ASP A 39 -5.75 13.34 -10.36
C ASP A 39 -6.87 14.31 -9.95
N GLY A 40 -6.54 15.37 -9.20
CA GLY A 40 -7.51 16.38 -8.77
C GLY A 40 -8.42 15.90 -7.62
N PHE A 41 -7.95 14.96 -6.81
CA PHE A 41 -8.69 14.42 -5.67
C PHE A 41 -9.08 15.54 -4.69
N PRO A 42 -10.38 15.76 -4.43
CA PRO A 42 -10.84 16.82 -3.53
C PRO A 42 -10.61 16.48 -2.05
N GLY A 43 -10.10 15.27 -1.77
CA GLY A 43 -9.98 14.70 -0.44
C GLY A 43 -11.24 13.99 0.04
N LEU A 44 -11.18 13.46 1.25
CA LEU A 44 -12.31 12.82 1.91
C LEU A 44 -12.90 13.76 2.95
N SER A 45 -14.22 13.74 3.10
CA SER A 45 -14.91 14.48 4.16
C SER A 45 -15.69 13.54 5.06
N PHE A 46 -15.64 13.77 6.37
CA PHE A 46 -16.46 13.08 7.35
C PHE A 46 -17.19 14.09 8.22
N ALA A 47 -18.51 13.94 8.38
CA ALA A 47 -19.37 14.86 9.12
C ALA A 47 -19.20 16.35 8.71
N GLY A 48 -18.98 16.60 7.41
CA GLY A 48 -18.76 17.95 6.87
C GLY A 48 -17.39 18.56 7.18
N GLN A 49 -16.45 17.76 7.68
CA GLN A 49 -15.06 18.18 7.91
C GLN A 49 -14.12 17.42 6.98
N GLN A 50 -13.15 18.15 6.40
CA GLN A 50 -12.11 17.56 5.58
C GLN A 50 -11.21 16.67 6.42
N MET A 51 -10.96 15.45 5.96
CA MET A 51 -10.01 14.54 6.58
C MET A 51 -8.57 15.02 6.33
N PRO A 52 -7.68 14.93 7.33
CA PRO A 52 -6.26 15.19 7.11
C PRO A 52 -5.62 14.10 6.24
N ASP A 53 -4.49 14.42 5.60
CA ASP A 53 -3.78 13.50 4.70
C ASP A 53 -3.48 12.14 5.34
N GLY A 54 -3.08 12.12 6.61
CA GLY A 54 -2.83 10.86 7.34
C GLY A 54 -4.07 9.96 7.44
N ALA A 55 -5.27 10.55 7.51
CA ALA A 55 -6.51 9.78 7.49
C ALA A 55 -6.86 9.29 6.08
N VAL A 56 -6.54 10.06 5.04
CA VAL A 56 -6.68 9.63 3.63
C VAL A 56 -5.74 8.45 3.33
N VAL A 57 -4.48 8.53 3.78
CA VAL A 57 -3.50 7.43 3.70
C VAL A 57 -4.02 6.19 4.42
N ALA A 58 -4.55 6.35 5.64
CA ALA A 58 -5.16 5.24 6.37
C ALA A 58 -6.32 4.59 5.59
N GLN A 59 -7.15 5.37 4.89
CA GLN A 59 -8.20 4.82 4.03
C GLN A 59 -7.63 4.03 2.84
N GLY A 60 -6.54 4.49 2.23
CA GLY A 60 -5.83 3.75 1.19
C GLY A 60 -5.35 2.38 1.70
N TYR A 61 -4.70 2.34 2.86
CA TYR A 61 -4.27 1.07 3.47
C TYR A 61 -5.45 0.16 3.86
N MET A 62 -6.57 0.73 4.31
CA MET A 62 -7.78 -0.04 4.59
C MET A 62 -8.36 -0.66 3.31
N ALA A 63 -8.35 0.06 2.19
CA ALA A 63 -8.75 -0.50 0.90
C ALA A 63 -7.83 -1.65 0.49
N CYS A 64 -6.51 -1.47 0.60
CA CYS A 64 -5.52 -2.52 0.35
C CYS A 64 -5.77 -3.78 1.18
N ASN A 65 -5.95 -3.62 2.49
CA ASN A 65 -6.21 -4.75 3.39
C ASN A 65 -7.49 -5.51 2.99
N ARG A 66 -8.55 -4.81 2.57
CA ARG A 66 -9.78 -5.45 2.10
C ARG A 66 -9.59 -6.20 0.78
N MET A 67 -8.78 -5.67 -0.14
CA MET A 67 -8.44 -6.37 -1.39
C MET A 67 -7.64 -7.65 -1.10
N HIS A 68 -6.69 -7.60 -0.15
CA HIS A 68 -5.98 -8.80 0.31
C HIS A 68 -6.92 -9.84 0.93
N LEU A 69 -8.03 -9.41 1.54
CA LEU A 69 -9.08 -10.29 2.07
C LEU A 69 -10.07 -10.79 0.99
N GLY A 70 -9.88 -10.41 -0.27
CA GLY A 70 -10.66 -10.88 -1.41
C GLY A 70 -11.84 -9.99 -1.81
N GLN A 71 -11.99 -8.77 -1.27
CA GLN A 71 -12.95 -7.81 -1.82
C GLN A 71 -12.48 -7.27 -3.16
N SER A 72 -13.42 -7.07 -4.09
CA SER A 72 -13.12 -6.46 -5.39
C SER A 72 -12.85 -4.96 -5.23
N ALA A 73 -11.99 -4.40 -6.11
CA ALA A 73 -11.74 -2.97 -6.16
C ALA A 73 -13.03 -2.18 -6.46
N ASP A 74 -13.90 -2.69 -7.34
CA ASP A 74 -15.18 -2.05 -7.68
C ASP A 74 -16.12 -1.92 -6.47
N ASP A 75 -16.21 -2.95 -5.63
CA ASP A 75 -16.99 -2.90 -4.39
C ASP A 75 -16.42 -1.85 -3.44
N LEU A 76 -15.09 -1.70 -3.37
CA LEU A 76 -14.43 -0.72 -2.51
C LEU A 76 -14.65 0.70 -3.01
N ILE A 77 -14.62 0.92 -4.33
CA ILE A 77 -14.89 2.22 -4.95
C ILE A 77 -16.26 2.74 -4.51
N ALA A 78 -17.29 1.89 -4.55
CA ALA A 78 -18.63 2.24 -4.10
C ALA A 78 -18.72 2.54 -2.59
N GLN A 79 -17.86 1.91 -1.78
CA GLN A 79 -17.84 2.07 -0.32
C GLN A 79 -17.10 3.33 0.14
N VAL A 80 -16.05 3.75 -0.56
CA VAL A 80 -15.23 4.91 -0.16
C VAL A 80 -16.04 6.21 -0.20
N ASN A 81 -16.82 6.42 -1.26
CA ASN A 81 -17.76 7.52 -1.32
C ASN A 81 -19.00 7.12 -2.13
N PRO A 82 -20.13 6.81 -1.46
CA PRO A 82 -21.34 6.36 -2.14
C PRO A 82 -22.01 7.46 -2.98
N ASN A 83 -21.69 8.73 -2.73
CA ASN A 83 -22.26 9.86 -3.49
C ASN A 83 -21.43 10.22 -4.73
N ASP A 84 -20.16 9.81 -4.78
CA ASP A 84 -19.27 10.08 -5.92
C ASP A 84 -18.26 8.94 -6.09
N THR A 85 -18.56 8.06 -7.04
CA THR A 85 -17.71 6.91 -7.37
C THR A 85 -16.38 7.31 -7.99
N ASN A 86 -16.21 8.53 -8.52
CA ASN A 86 -14.93 8.97 -9.04
C ASN A 86 -13.92 9.20 -7.92
N ILE A 87 -14.36 9.75 -6.78
CA ILE A 87 -13.53 9.92 -5.58
C ILE A 87 -13.06 8.54 -5.09
N GLY A 88 -13.97 7.57 -5.03
CA GLY A 88 -13.62 6.19 -4.69
C GLY A 88 -12.62 5.57 -5.68
N ARG A 89 -12.82 5.80 -6.98
CA ARG A 89 -11.93 5.29 -8.04
C ARG A 89 -10.53 5.86 -7.93
N MET A 90 -10.38 7.17 -7.73
CA MET A 90 -9.07 7.82 -7.54
C MET A 90 -8.34 7.20 -6.34
N LEU A 91 -9.02 7.07 -5.20
CA LEU A 91 -8.42 6.53 -3.97
C LEU A 91 -8.01 5.07 -4.11
N VAL A 92 -8.92 4.21 -4.58
CA VAL A 92 -8.63 2.77 -4.71
C VAL A 92 -7.54 2.52 -5.74
N ARG A 93 -7.57 3.20 -6.90
CA ARG A 93 -6.54 3.07 -7.93
C ARG A 93 -5.17 3.54 -7.45
N ALA A 94 -5.10 4.72 -6.83
CA ALA A 94 -3.84 5.24 -6.28
C ALA A 94 -3.30 4.31 -5.16
N ALA A 95 -4.19 3.73 -4.35
CA ALA A 95 -3.83 2.75 -3.33
C ALA A 95 -3.27 1.47 -3.96
N GLN A 96 -3.90 0.92 -4.99
CA GLN A 96 -3.39 -0.23 -5.74
C GLN A 96 -2.01 0.07 -6.35
N HIS A 97 -1.81 1.22 -6.98
CA HIS A 97 -0.52 1.54 -7.61
C HIS A 97 0.62 1.78 -6.61
N ASN A 98 0.37 2.51 -5.53
CA ASN A 98 1.41 3.00 -4.64
C ASN A 98 1.52 2.21 -3.34
N LEU A 99 0.38 1.84 -2.74
CA LEU A 99 0.32 1.21 -1.42
C LEU A 99 0.32 -0.33 -1.48
N CYS A 100 -0.37 -0.93 -2.46
CA CYS A 100 -0.54 -2.39 -2.59
C CYS A 100 -0.54 -2.87 -4.06
N PRO A 101 0.59 -2.77 -4.77
CA PRO A 101 0.71 -3.15 -6.18
C PRO A 101 0.51 -4.63 -6.46
N ASP A 102 0.51 -5.47 -5.44
CA ASP A 102 0.19 -6.90 -5.50
C ASP A 102 -1.31 -7.21 -5.64
N THR A 103 -2.18 -6.18 -5.54
CA THR A 103 -3.64 -6.30 -5.68
C THR A 103 -4.18 -5.91 -7.05
N LEU A 104 -3.30 -5.67 -8.02
CA LEU A 104 -3.63 -5.36 -9.41
C LEU A 104 -3.87 -6.63 -10.24
#